data_AF-A0A9X8EB96-F1
#
_entry.id   AF-A0A9X8EB96-F1
#
_cell.length_a   1.000
_cell.length_b   1.000
_cell.length_c   1.000
_cell.angle_alpha   90.00
_cell.angle_beta   90.00
_cell.angle_gamma   90.00
#
_symmetry.space_group_name_H-M   'P 1'
#
loop_
_entity.id
_entity.type
_entity.pdbx_description
1 polymer ?
#
loop_
_entity_poly.entity_id
_entity_poly.type
_entity_poly.pdbx_seq_one_letter_code
_entity_poly.pdbx_strand_id
1 'polypeptide(L)'
;MHKLTRHIHGAPMLVVLDGCDTVLLGDAQMFTTFVNSQLADNIGLKVLTTSVYFCQTDRVHDHGLYVFKTPPMTRKASAKLLVDMVFPRKLPLQGMTRSPLYAVHMADTMDNVYAVLAAHPVIQSLRGIPRAICRCANILLAQESPLSVDALLHLGEMHTPTN
;
A
#
# COMPACT_ATOMS: atom_id res chain seq x y z
N MET A 1 6.56 1.71 38.72
CA MET A 1 6.81 1.42 37.29
C MET A 1 8.16 0.71 37.18
N HIS A 2 8.17 -0.61 37.12
CA HIS A 2 9.39 -1.41 36.96
C HIS A 2 9.19 -2.36 35.77
N LYS A 3 10.25 -2.53 34.96
CA LYS A 3 10.41 -3.46 33.82
C LYS A 3 9.96 -2.94 32.44
N LEU A 4 10.65 -1.93 31.92
CA LEU A 4 11.11 -1.98 30.53
C LEU A 4 12.59 -1.54 30.37
N THR A 5 13.28 -1.23 31.46
CA THR A 5 14.72 -0.98 31.54
C THR A 5 15.51 -2.29 31.72
N ARG A 6 15.19 -3.33 30.94
CA ARG A 6 16.15 -4.42 30.76
C ARG A 6 17.00 -4.05 29.55
N HIS A 7 18.24 -3.68 29.82
CA HIS A 7 19.34 -3.73 28.86
C HIS A 7 19.18 -4.96 27.98
N ILE A 8 18.93 -4.77 26.69
CA ILE A 8 19.08 -5.85 25.71
C ILE A 8 20.53 -5.79 25.25
N HIS A 9 21.39 -6.28 26.15
CA HIS A 9 22.76 -6.74 25.97
C HIS A 9 23.47 -6.36 24.66
N GLY A 10 23.89 -5.10 24.50
CA GLY A 10 24.84 -4.66 23.45
C GLY A 10 24.48 -5.04 22.01
N ALA A 11 23.25 -5.50 21.77
CA ALA A 11 22.82 -6.07 20.50
C ALA A 11 21.93 -5.05 19.79
N PRO A 12 22.14 -4.83 18.48
CA PRO A 12 21.25 -3.99 17.69
C PRO A 12 19.80 -4.45 17.81
N MET A 13 18.89 -3.51 18.03
CA MET A 13 17.47 -3.78 18.23
C MET A 13 16.63 -2.96 17.25
N LEU A 14 15.66 -3.59 16.61
CA LEU A 14 14.59 -2.92 15.86
C LEU A 14 13.26 -3.11 16.58
N VAL A 15 12.61 -2.00 16.93
CA VAL A 15 11.25 -1.98 17.48
C VAL A 15 10.31 -1.42 16.42
N VAL A 16 9.21 -2.13 16.15
CA VAL A 16 8.15 -1.68 15.26
C VAL A 16 6.89 -1.47 16.07
N LEU A 17 6.39 -0.24 16.10
CA LEU A 17 5.15 0.14 16.75
C LEU A 17 4.12 0.47 15.66
N ASP A 18 3.24 -0.49 15.39
CA ASP A 18 2.23 -0.38 14.33
C ASP A 18 0.94 0.26 14.85
N GLY A 19 0.36 1.21 14.10
CA GLY A 19 -0.93 1.84 14.43
C GLY A 19 -0.90 2.78 15.64
N CYS A 20 0.11 3.66 15.73
CA CYS A 20 0.29 4.58 16.86
C CYS A 20 -0.71 5.76 16.90
N ASP A 21 -1.83 5.68 16.20
CA ASP A 21 -2.78 6.77 15.98
C ASP A 21 -3.28 7.40 17.29
N THR A 22 -3.74 6.57 18.23
CA THR A 22 -4.29 7.03 19.52
C THR A 22 -3.26 7.69 20.41
N VAL A 23 -2.02 7.19 20.35
CA VAL A 23 -0.90 7.73 21.13
C VAL A 23 -0.48 9.09 20.56
N LEU A 24 -0.42 9.21 19.25
CA LEU A 24 -0.05 10.46 18.58
C LEU A 24 -1.16 11.53 18.66
N LEU A 25 -2.43 11.14 18.69
CA LEU A 25 -3.54 12.07 18.89
C LEU A 25 -3.65 12.56 20.34
N GLY A 26 -3.34 11.70 21.31
CA GLY A 26 -3.48 12.02 22.73
C GLY A 26 -2.29 12.79 23.30
N ASP A 27 -1.08 12.32 23.02
CA ASP A 27 0.15 12.90 23.58
C ASP A 27 1.39 12.58 22.73
N ALA A 28 1.42 13.13 21.51
CA ALA A 28 2.55 12.97 20.59
C ALA A 28 3.88 13.44 21.19
N GLN A 29 3.86 14.48 22.03
CA GLN A 29 5.07 15.07 22.61
C GLN A 29 5.67 14.15 23.68
N MET A 30 4.86 13.58 24.58
CA MET A 30 5.32 12.59 25.55
C MET A 30 5.85 11.34 24.86
N PHE A 31 5.13 10.82 23.86
CA PHE A 31 5.58 9.66 23.09
C PHE A 31 6.92 9.89 22.40
N THR A 32 7.05 11.03 21.72
CA THR A 32 8.31 11.45 21.08
C THR A 32 9.44 11.60 22.09
N THR A 33 9.16 12.19 23.24
CA THR A 33 10.17 12.40 24.30
C THR A 33 10.62 11.07 24.89
N PHE A 34 9.68 10.15 25.13
CA PHE A 34 9.98 8.80 25.57
C PHE A 34 10.87 8.06 24.56
N VAL A 35 10.48 8.01 23.28
CA VAL A 35 11.27 7.35 22.23
C VAL A 35 12.67 7.95 22.13
N ASN A 36 12.78 9.29 22.12
CA ASN A 36 14.08 9.96 22.07
C ASN A 36 14.95 9.65 23.28
N SER A 37 14.39 9.57 24.49
CA SER A 37 15.16 9.18 25.69
C SER A 37 15.72 7.76 25.55
N GLN A 38 14.94 6.82 25.01
CA GLN A 38 15.40 5.45 24.81
C GLN A 38 16.46 5.33 23.71
N LEU A 39 16.36 6.15 22.65
CA LEU A 39 17.35 6.19 21.57
C LEU A 39 18.69 6.79 22.03
N ALA A 40 18.65 7.84 22.87
CA ALA A 40 19.86 8.46 23.41
C ALA A 40 20.68 7.48 24.27
N ASP A 41 20.00 6.62 25.02
CA ASP A 41 20.63 5.63 25.91
C ASP A 41 21.05 4.34 25.17
N ASN A 42 20.69 4.18 23.88
CA ASN A 42 20.94 2.95 23.13
C ASN A 42 21.25 3.20 21.64
N ILE A 43 22.53 3.32 21.32
CA ILE A 43 23.06 3.52 19.94
C ILE A 43 22.62 2.40 18.97
N GLY A 44 22.32 1.21 19.47
CA GLY A 44 21.87 0.07 18.67
C GLY A 44 20.37 0.02 18.41
N LEU A 45 19.57 0.90 19.04
CA LEU A 45 18.12 0.89 18.93
C LEU A 45 17.64 1.66 17.69
N LYS A 46 16.77 1.03 16.91
CA LYS A 46 16.00 1.65 15.83
C LYS A 46 14.52 1.47 16.11
N VAL A 47 13.74 2.53 15.94
CA VAL A 47 12.29 2.52 16.16
C VAL A 47 11.60 2.91 14.87
N LEU A 48 10.69 2.06 14.40
CA LEU A 48 9.76 2.34 13.30
C LEU A 48 8.36 2.52 13.88
N THR A 49 7.71 3.61 13.55
CA THR A 49 6.32 3.87 13.94
C THR A 49 5.47 4.00 12.68
N THR A 50 4.26 3.46 12.70
CA THR A 50 3.27 3.67 11.64
C THR A 50 2.05 4.38 12.23
N SER A 51 1.43 5.25 11.44
CA SER A 51 0.28 6.05 11.84
C SER A 51 -0.40 6.60 10.60
N VAL A 52 -1.71 6.83 10.69
CA VAL A 52 -2.51 7.56 9.69
C VAL A 52 -2.31 9.07 9.85
N TYR A 53 -1.94 9.52 11.06
CA TYR A 53 -1.65 10.92 11.38
C TYR A 53 -0.16 11.23 11.30
N PHE A 54 0.16 12.46 10.88
CA PHE A 54 1.53 12.93 10.80
C PHE A 54 2.05 13.23 12.22
N CYS A 55 3.16 12.60 12.61
CA CYS A 55 3.88 12.96 13.81
C CYS A 55 4.86 14.09 13.46
N GLN A 56 4.58 15.32 13.90
CA GLN A 56 5.56 16.41 13.92
C GLN A 56 6.40 16.27 15.18
N THR A 57 7.71 16.33 15.02
CA THR A 57 8.64 16.51 16.15
C THR A 57 9.69 17.52 15.76
N ASP A 58 10.03 18.36 16.72
CA ASP A 58 10.96 19.47 16.51
C ASP A 58 12.42 18.97 16.53
N ARG A 59 12.63 17.70 16.90
CA ARG A 59 13.95 17.05 17.00
C ARG A 59 14.36 16.26 15.76
N VAL A 60 13.73 16.54 14.61
CA VAL A 60 14.00 15.85 13.32
C VAL A 60 15.49 15.81 12.95
N HIS A 61 16.29 16.78 13.43
CA HIS A 61 17.65 16.98 12.94
C HIS A 61 18.74 16.30 13.78
N ASP A 62 18.52 16.03 15.08
CA ASP A 62 19.60 15.59 15.99
C ASP A 62 19.74 14.07 16.14
N HIS A 63 18.69 13.29 15.81
CA HIS A 63 18.68 11.83 16.01
C HIS A 63 18.40 11.01 14.74
N GLY A 64 18.43 11.63 13.55
CA GLY A 64 18.20 10.92 12.29
C GLY A 64 16.77 10.39 12.15
N LEU A 65 15.77 11.21 12.49
CA LEU A 65 14.38 10.87 12.25
C LEU A 65 14.06 10.97 10.75
N TYR A 66 13.50 9.90 10.19
CA TYR A 66 13.03 9.88 8.81
C TYR A 66 11.52 9.67 8.78
N VAL A 67 10.80 10.60 8.17
CA VAL A 67 9.36 10.47 7.96
C VAL A 67 9.10 10.01 6.55
N PHE A 68 8.56 8.80 6.42
CA PHE A 68 8.15 8.24 5.14
C PHE A 68 6.63 8.32 5.01
N LYS A 69 6.16 9.07 4.02
CA LYS A 69 4.75 9.05 3.62
C LYS A 69 4.55 7.96 2.58
N THR A 70 3.55 7.11 2.76
CA THR A 70 3.12 6.12 1.78
C THR A 70 2.00 6.71 0.93
N PRO A 71 2.29 7.30 -0.25
CA PRO A 71 1.25 7.87 -1.10
C PRO A 71 0.35 6.76 -1.67
N PRO A 72 -0.87 7.11 -2.13
CA PRO A 72 -1.69 6.19 -2.89
C PRO A 72 -0.93 5.65 -4.12
N MET A 73 -1.24 4.42 -4.51
CA MET A 73 -0.69 3.82 -5.71
C MET A 73 -1.08 4.63 -6.94
N THR A 74 -0.17 4.75 -7.91
CA THR A 74 -0.52 5.31 -9.22
C THR A 74 -1.57 4.45 -9.91
N ARG A 75 -2.30 5.00 -10.89
CA ARG A 75 -3.29 4.22 -11.65
C ARG A 75 -2.66 3.00 -12.33
N LYS A 76 -1.46 3.16 -12.91
CA LYS A 76 -0.72 2.05 -13.53
C LYS A 76 -0.32 0.98 -12.51
N ALA A 77 0.16 1.37 -11.32
CA ALA A 77 0.50 0.42 -10.26
C ALA A 77 -0.75 -0.28 -9.69
N SER A 78 -1.88 0.43 -9.61
CA SER A 78 -3.17 -0.12 -9.18
C SER A 78 -3.71 -1.14 -10.18
N ALA A 79 -3.66 -0.81 -11.47
CA ALA A 79 -4.02 -1.71 -12.56
C ALA A 79 -3.13 -2.95 -12.56
N LYS A 80 -1.81 -2.76 -12.39
CA LYS A 80 -0.86 -3.87 -12.26
C LYS A 80 -1.23 -4.80 -11.10
N LEU A 81 -1.46 -4.25 -9.91
CA LEU A 81 -1.84 -5.05 -8.73
C LEU A 81 -3.13 -5.85 -8.97
N LEU A 82 -4.15 -5.22 -9.58
CA LEU A 82 -5.39 -5.91 -9.92
C LEU A 82 -5.16 -7.07 -10.89
N VAL A 83 -4.39 -6.83 -11.95
CA VAL A 83 -4.04 -7.85 -12.95
C VAL A 83 -3.27 -9.01 -12.31
N ASP A 84 -2.24 -8.71 -11.52
CA ASP A 84 -1.42 -9.72 -10.84
C ASP A 84 -2.26 -10.63 -9.92
N MET A 85 -3.31 -10.09 -9.29
CA MET A 85 -4.20 -10.87 -8.43
C MET A 85 -5.23 -11.70 -9.20
N VAL A 86 -5.77 -11.16 -10.29
CA VAL A 86 -6.95 -11.71 -10.96
C VAL A 86 -6.57 -12.62 -12.13
N PHE A 87 -5.63 -12.18 -12.97
CA PHE A 87 -5.36 -12.81 -14.26
C PHE A 87 -4.79 -14.22 -14.13
N PRO A 88 -3.85 -14.52 -13.22
CA PRO A 88 -3.36 -15.90 -13.07
C PRO A 88 -4.45 -16.94 -12.79
N ARG A 89 -5.60 -16.54 -12.27
CA ARG A 89 -6.70 -17.42 -11.86
C ARG A 89 -7.87 -17.47 -12.85
N LYS A 90 -8.11 -16.37 -13.56
CA LYS A 90 -9.30 -16.19 -14.41
C LYS A 90 -8.99 -15.94 -15.87
N LEU A 91 -7.77 -15.50 -16.18
CA LEU A 91 -7.33 -15.19 -17.53
C LEU A 91 -5.83 -15.55 -17.66
N PRO A 92 -5.49 -16.85 -17.71
CA PRO A 92 -4.11 -17.28 -17.82
C PRO A 92 -3.49 -16.68 -19.08
N LEU A 93 -2.47 -15.84 -18.88
CA LEU A 93 -1.76 -15.13 -19.93
C LEU A 93 -0.87 -16.04 -20.78
N GLN A 94 -0.63 -17.28 -20.31
CA GLN A 94 0.02 -18.36 -21.06
C GLN A 94 -0.90 -18.83 -22.20
N GLY A 95 -0.99 -18.03 -23.26
CA GLY A 95 -1.83 -18.33 -24.43
C GLY A 95 -2.40 -17.11 -25.13
N MET A 96 -2.27 -15.91 -24.56
CA MET A 96 -2.64 -14.69 -25.29
C MET A 96 -1.63 -14.45 -26.41
N THR A 97 -2.06 -14.74 -27.64
CA THR A 97 -1.31 -14.40 -28.84
C THR A 97 -1.40 -12.89 -29.05
N ARG A 98 -0.25 -12.25 -29.30
CA ARG A 98 -0.24 -10.86 -29.78
C ARG A 98 -1.06 -10.81 -31.06
N SER A 99 -1.90 -9.78 -31.18
CA SER A 99 -2.63 -9.54 -32.42
C SER A 99 -1.65 -9.57 -33.60
N PRO A 100 -1.99 -10.18 -34.74
CA PRO A 100 -1.14 -10.15 -35.93
C PRO A 100 -0.90 -8.74 -36.49
N LEU A 101 -1.66 -7.74 -36.01
CA LEU A 101 -1.47 -6.31 -36.32
C LEU A 101 -0.44 -5.61 -35.41
N TYR A 102 0.19 -6.34 -34.47
CA TYR A 102 1.13 -5.77 -33.51
C TYR A 102 2.50 -5.55 -34.15
N ALA A 103 2.92 -4.29 -34.31
CA ALA A 103 4.26 -3.97 -34.78
C ALA A 103 5.32 -4.26 -33.69
N VAL A 104 6.52 -4.68 -34.10
CA VAL A 104 7.65 -5.05 -33.21
C VAL A 104 8.10 -3.89 -32.31
N HIS A 105 7.74 -2.65 -32.65
CA HIS A 105 8.09 -1.44 -31.91
C HIS A 105 7.04 -1.02 -30.85
N MET A 106 5.91 -1.74 -30.75
CA MET A 106 4.87 -1.43 -29.76
C MET A 106 5.23 -1.99 -28.38
N ALA A 107 4.79 -1.29 -27.33
CA ALA A 107 5.06 -1.61 -25.91
C ALA A 107 4.74 -3.07 -25.57
N ASP A 108 5.28 -3.59 -24.47
CA ASP A 108 4.97 -4.95 -24.05
C ASP A 108 3.45 -5.14 -23.86
N THR A 109 2.94 -6.33 -24.20
CA THR A 109 1.51 -6.65 -24.16
C THR A 109 0.93 -6.41 -22.76
N MET A 110 1.71 -6.72 -21.72
CA MET A 110 1.33 -6.45 -20.34
C MET A 110 1.32 -4.96 -19.99
N ASP A 111 2.27 -4.19 -20.51
CA ASP A 111 2.27 -2.74 -20.31
C ASP A 111 1.04 -2.08 -20.96
N ASN A 112 0.60 -2.57 -22.11
CA ASN A 112 -0.63 -2.12 -22.76
C ASN A 112 -1.87 -2.51 -21.95
N VAL A 113 -1.93 -3.74 -21.42
CA VAL A 113 -3.03 -4.16 -20.52
C VAL A 113 -3.08 -3.26 -19.29
N TYR A 114 -1.94 -2.97 -18.66
CA TYR A 114 -1.89 -2.05 -17.53
C TYR A 114 -2.32 -0.63 -17.90
N ALA A 115 -1.92 -0.13 -19.08
CA ALA A 115 -2.30 1.19 -19.55
C ALA A 115 -3.81 1.31 -19.80
N VAL A 116 -4.41 0.33 -20.48
CA VAL A 116 -5.85 0.27 -20.74
C VAL A 116 -6.63 0.20 -19.42
N LEU A 117 -6.24 -0.69 -18.50
CA LEU A 117 -6.90 -0.79 -17.20
C LEU A 117 -6.68 0.45 -16.34
N ALA A 118 -5.50 1.08 -16.39
CA ALA A 118 -5.23 2.31 -15.66
C ALA A 118 -6.12 3.49 -16.12
N ALA A 119 -6.59 3.47 -17.36
CA ALA A 119 -7.57 4.42 -17.89
C ALA A 119 -9.02 4.06 -17.50
N HIS A 120 -9.27 2.85 -16.98
CA HIS A 120 -10.62 2.38 -16.66
C HIS A 120 -11.20 3.10 -15.43
N PRO A 121 -12.49 3.54 -15.46
CA PRO A 121 -13.12 4.26 -14.34
C PRO A 121 -13.07 3.50 -13.01
N VAL A 122 -13.15 2.17 -13.05
CA VAL A 122 -13.04 1.34 -11.84
C VAL A 122 -11.70 1.55 -11.14
N ILE A 123 -10.56 1.63 -11.86
CA ILE A 123 -9.26 1.88 -11.25
C ILE A 123 -9.19 3.28 -10.64
N GLN A 124 -9.80 4.27 -11.30
CA GLN A 124 -9.92 5.61 -10.75
C GLN A 124 -10.75 5.63 -9.44
N SER A 125 -11.84 4.88 -9.37
CA SER A 125 -12.71 4.80 -8.19
C SER A 125 -12.00 4.19 -6.97
N LEU A 126 -11.01 3.33 -7.18
CA LEU A 126 -10.21 2.70 -6.12
C LEU A 126 -9.19 3.65 -5.48
N ARG A 127 -8.98 4.84 -6.07
CA ARG A 127 -8.12 5.93 -5.56
C ARG A 127 -6.69 5.51 -5.20
N GLY A 128 -6.18 4.42 -5.77
CA GLY A 128 -4.86 3.90 -5.46
C GLY A 128 -4.72 3.29 -4.05
N ILE A 129 -5.82 2.90 -3.41
CA ILE A 129 -5.81 2.29 -2.07
C ILE A 129 -5.65 0.77 -2.20
N PRO A 130 -4.53 0.16 -1.75
CA PRO A 130 -4.30 -1.28 -1.90
C PRO A 130 -5.43 -2.15 -1.36
N ARG A 131 -5.98 -1.81 -0.19
CA ARG A 131 -7.09 -2.54 0.41
C ARG A 131 -8.36 -2.53 -0.46
N ALA A 132 -8.66 -1.42 -1.11
CA ALA A 132 -9.79 -1.31 -2.03
C ALA A 132 -9.56 -2.14 -3.29
N ILE A 133 -8.34 -2.10 -3.83
CA ILE A 133 -7.94 -2.91 -4.99
C ILE A 133 -8.05 -4.41 -4.70
N CYS A 134 -7.53 -4.87 -3.56
CA CYS A 134 -7.65 -6.26 -3.14
C CYS A 134 -9.11 -6.70 -2.96
N ARG A 135 -9.96 -5.83 -2.41
CA ARG A 135 -11.39 -6.10 -2.27
C ARG A 135 -12.06 -6.26 -3.65
N CYS A 136 -11.76 -5.36 -4.58
CA CYS A 136 -12.23 -5.44 -5.96
C CYS A 136 -11.76 -6.74 -6.64
N ALA A 137 -10.48 -7.09 -6.50
CA ALA A 137 -9.93 -8.34 -7.00
C ALA A 137 -10.68 -9.56 -6.46
N ASN A 138 -10.96 -9.59 -5.15
CA ASN A 138 -11.69 -10.70 -4.54
C ASN A 138 -13.12 -10.83 -5.07
N ILE A 139 -13.81 -9.72 -5.35
CA ILE A 139 -15.15 -9.74 -5.95
C ILE A 139 -15.07 -10.33 -7.37
N LEU A 140 -14.12 -9.87 -8.19
CA LEU A 140 -13.88 -10.40 -9.53
C LEU A 140 -13.54 -11.90 -9.54
N LEU A 141 -12.74 -12.34 -8.57
CA LEU A 141 -12.36 -13.73 -8.43
C LEU A 141 -13.54 -14.63 -8.01
N ALA A 142 -14.50 -14.08 -7.25
CA ALA A 142 -15.67 -14.80 -6.77
C ALA A 142 -16.77 -14.98 -7.84
N GLN A 143 -16.74 -14.23 -8.94
CA GLN A 143 -17.69 -14.41 -10.04
C GLN A 143 -17.42 -15.73 -10.77
N GLU A 144 -18.44 -16.57 -10.96
CA GLU A 144 -18.30 -17.85 -11.67
C GLU A 144 -18.12 -17.68 -13.18
N SER A 145 -18.57 -16.54 -13.72
CA SER A 145 -18.39 -16.19 -15.14
C SER A 145 -16.91 -15.91 -15.48
N PRO A 146 -16.48 -16.19 -16.73
CA PRO A 146 -15.18 -15.76 -17.20
C PRO A 146 -15.04 -14.24 -17.09
N LEU A 147 -13.85 -13.75 -16.76
CA LEU A 147 -13.62 -12.31 -16.63
C LEU A 147 -13.84 -11.63 -17.98
N SER A 148 -14.89 -10.82 -18.09
CA SER A 148 -15.11 -9.92 -19.21
C SER A 148 -14.75 -8.50 -18.82
N VAL A 149 -14.42 -7.66 -19.81
CA VAL A 149 -14.26 -6.22 -19.60
C VAL A 149 -15.57 -5.60 -19.06
N ASP A 150 -16.72 -6.15 -19.45
CA ASP A 150 -18.03 -5.73 -18.96
C ASP A 150 -18.22 -5.99 -17.46
N ALA A 151 -17.64 -7.08 -16.92
CA ALA A 151 -17.64 -7.35 -15.48
C ALA A 151 -16.89 -6.25 -14.69
N LEU A 152 -15.87 -5.62 -15.29
CA LEU A 152 -15.18 -4.46 -14.71
C LEU A 152 -16.03 -3.17 -14.80
N LEU A 153 -16.88 -3.03 -15.83
CA LEU A 153 -17.77 -1.88 -16.00
C LEU A 153 -18.89 -1.87 -14.96
N HIS A 154 -19.55 -3.01 -14.74
CA HIS A 154 -20.65 -3.12 -13.77
C HIS A 154 -20.22 -3.00 -12.29
N LEU A 155 -18.93 -3.20 -11.99
CA LEU A 155 -18.38 -2.93 -10.66
C LEU A 155 -18.32 -1.43 -10.33
N GLY A 156 -18.21 -0.57 -11.34
CA GLY A 156 -18.25 0.88 -11.16
C GLY A 156 -19.64 1.40 -10.77
N GLU A 157 -20.70 0.69 -11.15
CA GLU A 157 -22.09 1.08 -10.90
C GLU A 157 -22.54 0.74 -9.46
N MET A 158 -22.03 -0.34 -8.88
CA MET A 158 -22.36 -0.77 -7.51
C MET A 158 -21.76 0.09 -6.38
N HIS A 159 -20.87 1.03 -6.69
CA HIS A 159 -20.17 1.85 -5.70
C HIS A 159 -20.40 3.36 -5.84
N THR A 160 -21.50 3.78 -6.50
CA THR A 160 -22.04 5.10 -6.23
C THR A 160 -22.68 5.08 -4.84
N PRO A 161 -22.14 5.80 -3.82
CA PRO A 161 -22.89 5.99 -2.61
C PRO A 161 -24.09 6.87 -2.98
N THR A 162 -25.30 6.35 -2.80
CA THR A 162 -26.47 7.22 -2.71
C THR A 162 -26.25 8.13 -1.50
N ASN A 163 -26.30 9.44 -1.75
CA ASN A 163 -26.21 10.49 -0.74
C ASN A 163 -27.16 10.26 0.43
#